data_AF-A0A101H1V7-F1
#
_entry.id   AF-A0A101H1V7-F1
#
_cell.length_a   1.000
_cell.length_b   1.000
_cell.length_c   1.000
_cell.angle_alpha   90.00
_cell.angle_beta   90.00
_cell.angle_gamma   90.00
#
_symmetry.space_group_name_H-M   'P 1'
#
loop_
_entity.id
_entity.type
_entity.pdbx_description
1 polymer ?
#
loop_
_entity_poly.entity_id
_entity_poly.type
_entity_poly.pdbx_seq_one_letter_code
_entity_poly.pdbx_strand_id
1 'polypeptide(L)'
;MPFGAVFAVFFFLLLFFAATSSAISFIEVPTAALAGAFGKSRRSMATLVTVILIIIGLPAAASYSAFSLSFQGIPILDAMDEVFGTIGLSTSALLLSIAFAWLFDQKALWGDLSESSPFIRAVPILCRYVIPVAVLITITFRVAALF
;
A
#
# COMPACT_ATOMS: atom_id res chain seq x y z
N MET A 1 8.22 -26.94 -19.33
CA MET A 1 7.03 -27.06 -20.21
C MET A 1 7.49 -26.94 -21.66
N PRO A 2 6.99 -27.78 -22.59
CA PRO A 2 7.16 -27.50 -24.02
C PRO A 2 6.63 -26.09 -24.33
N PHE A 3 7.27 -25.36 -25.25
CA PHE A 3 7.01 -23.93 -25.55
C PHE A 3 7.20 -22.95 -24.38
N GLY A 4 7.95 -23.32 -23.33
CA GLY A 4 8.14 -22.48 -22.14
C GLY A 4 8.64 -21.06 -22.42
N ALA A 5 9.48 -20.85 -23.45
CA ALA A 5 9.95 -19.53 -23.84
C ALA A 5 8.81 -18.61 -24.33
N VAL A 6 7.86 -19.14 -25.10
CA VAL A 6 6.70 -18.37 -25.59
C VAL A 6 5.82 -17.96 -24.41
N PHE A 7 5.53 -18.90 -23.51
CA PHE A 7 4.76 -18.61 -22.30
C PHE A 7 5.47 -17.61 -21.37
N ALA A 8 6.79 -17.70 -21.24
CA ALA A 8 7.57 -16.75 -20.44
C ALA A 8 7.44 -15.32 -20.98
N VAL A 9 7.52 -15.13 -22.30
CA VAL A 9 7.35 -13.80 -22.91
C VAL A 9 5.98 -13.21 -22.58
N PHE A 10 4.90 -13.97 -22.78
CA PHE A 10 3.55 -13.48 -22.45
C PHE A 10 3.38 -13.22 -20.95
N PHE A 11 3.92 -14.10 -20.10
CA PHE A 11 3.86 -13.92 -18.65
C PHE A 11 4.55 -12.63 -18.21
N PHE A 12 5.80 -12.41 -18.63
CA PHE A 12 6.54 -11.21 -18.25
C PHE A 12 5.97 -9.93 -18.87
N LEU A 13 5.40 -10.01 -20.07
CA LEU A 13 4.73 -8.88 -20.70
C LEU A 13 3.47 -8.46 -19.92
N LEU A 14 2.64 -9.43 -19.51
CA LEU A 14 1.48 -9.17 -18.67
C LEU A 14 1.90 -8.65 -17.29
N LEU A 15 2.93 -9.26 -16.69
CA LEU A 15 3.49 -8.82 -15.41
C LEU A 15 4.01 -7.37 -15.49
N PHE A 16 4.66 -6.99 -16.59
CA PHE A 16 5.17 -5.64 -16.82
C PHE A 16 4.03 -4.60 -16.84
N PHE A 17 2.95 -4.87 -17.58
CA PHE A 17 1.80 -3.96 -17.62
C PHE A 17 1.10 -3.86 -16.25
N ALA A 18 0.92 -4.99 -15.56
CA ALA A 18 0.34 -5.02 -14.22
C ALA A 18 1.18 -4.20 -13.21
N ALA A 19 2.50 -4.42 -13.19
CA ALA A 19 3.42 -3.68 -12.33
C ALA A 19 3.43 -2.18 -12.65
N THR A 20 3.40 -1.81 -13.94
CA THR A 20 3.38 -0.40 -14.37
C THR A 20 2.13 0.32 -13.89
N SER A 21 0.95 -0.30 -14.03
CA SER A 21 -0.32 0.31 -13.56
C SER A 21 -0.35 0.50 -12.03
N SER A 22 0.21 -0.44 -11.28
CA SER A 22 0.35 -0.36 -9.82
C SER A 22 1.31 0.76 -9.41
N ALA A 23 2.47 0.85 -10.09
CA ALA A 23 3.46 1.90 -9.84
C ALA A 23 2.89 3.31 -10.09
N ILE A 24 2.10 3.49 -11.15
CA ILE A 24 1.41 4.77 -11.44
C ILE A 24 0.47 5.14 -10.29
N SER A 25 -0.32 4.18 -9.80
CA SER A 25 -1.26 4.41 -8.70
C SER A 25 -0.55 4.78 -7.38
N PHE A 26 0.59 4.13 -7.09
CA PHE A 26 1.38 4.43 -5.89
C PHE A 26 2.04 5.80 -5.90
N ILE A 27 2.51 6.29 -7.05
CA ILE A 27 3.12 7.63 -7.16
C ILE A 27 2.08 8.75 -7.05
N GLU A 28 0.84 8.50 -7.48
CA GLU A 28 -0.19 9.53 -7.53
C GLU A 28 -0.63 10.02 -6.14
N VAL A 29 -0.72 9.12 -5.15
CA VAL A 29 -1.13 9.45 -3.78
C VAL A 29 -0.22 10.52 -3.14
N PRO A 30 1.11 10.32 -3.02
CA PRO A 30 2.00 11.36 -2.50
C PRO A 30 2.10 12.58 -3.42
N THR A 31 1.99 12.39 -4.74
CA THR A 31 2.00 13.53 -5.69
C THR A 31 0.84 14.48 -5.45
N ALA A 32 -0.38 13.95 -5.29
CA ALA A 32 -1.58 14.74 -5.03
C ALA A 32 -1.52 15.42 -3.66
N ALA A 33 -1.06 14.70 -2.63
CA ALA A 33 -0.89 15.25 -1.28
C ALA A 33 0.10 16.42 -1.27
N LEU A 34 1.27 16.27 -1.91
CA LEU A 34 2.28 17.32 -1.98
C LEU A 34 1.83 18.49 -2.86
N ALA A 35 1.16 18.23 -3.99
CA ALA A 35 0.66 19.29 -4.86
C ALA A 35 -0.37 20.17 -4.14
N GLY A 36 -1.27 19.56 -3.36
CA GLY A 36 -2.23 20.28 -2.53
C GLY A 36 -1.56 21.06 -1.40
N ALA A 37 -0.61 20.45 -0.70
CA ALA A 37 0.08 21.09 0.43
C ALA A 37 0.97 22.27 0.02
N PHE A 38 1.67 22.16 -1.11
CA PHE A 38 2.61 23.19 -1.59
C PHE A 38 2.03 24.12 -2.66
N GLY A 39 0.79 23.91 -3.11
CA GLY A 39 0.14 24.70 -4.16
C GLY A 39 0.88 24.67 -5.51
N LYS A 40 1.67 23.62 -5.76
CA LYS A 40 2.51 23.48 -6.97
C LYS A 40 1.85 22.58 -8.01
N SER A 41 2.30 22.69 -9.26
CA SER A 41 1.78 21.86 -10.35
C SER A 41 2.05 20.37 -10.10
N ARG A 42 1.07 19.51 -10.45
CA ARG A 42 1.20 18.04 -10.33
C ARG A 42 2.46 17.51 -11.00
N ARG A 43 2.81 18.03 -12.19
CA ARG A 43 4.01 17.63 -12.92
C ARG A 43 5.29 17.87 -12.12
N SER A 44 5.41 19.02 -11.46
CA SER A 44 6.59 19.32 -10.63
C SER A 44 6.69 18.38 -9.42
N MET A 45 5.56 18.08 -8.78
CA MET A 45 5.53 17.19 -7.61
C MET A 45 5.78 15.73 -8.00
N ALA A 46 5.23 15.26 -9.12
CA ALA A 46 5.45 13.90 -9.63
C ALA A 46 6.93 13.65 -9.92
N THR A 47 7.62 14.61 -10.54
CA THR A 47 9.07 14.53 -10.76
C THR A 47 9.83 14.45 -9.45
N LEU A 48 9.46 15.27 -8.46
CA LEU A 48 10.10 15.25 -7.14
C LEU A 48 9.92 13.89 -6.45
N VAL A 49 8.69 13.38 -6.39
CA VAL A 49 8.38 12.07 -5.83
C VAL A 49 9.18 10.97 -6.54
N THR A 50 9.23 11.00 -7.88
CA THR A 50 9.99 10.02 -8.66
C THR A 50 11.47 10.01 -8.31
N VAL A 51 12.10 11.20 -8.20
CA VAL A 51 13.52 11.32 -7.82
C VAL A 51 13.75 10.75 -6.42
N ILE A 52 12.87 11.08 -5.46
CA ILE A 52 12.95 10.57 -4.09
C ILE A 52 12.83 9.04 -4.08
N LEU A 53 11.87 8.47 -4.81
CA LEU A 53 11.66 7.03 -4.89
C LEU A 53 12.84 6.30 -5.53
N ILE A 54 13.49 6.88 -6.54
CA ILE A 54 14.72 6.30 -7.11
C ILE A 54 15.82 6.25 -6.06
N ILE A 55 16.06 7.34 -5.32
CA ILE A 55 17.11 7.39 -4.30
C ILE A 55 16.85 6.37 -3.18
N ILE A 56 15.61 6.26 -2.71
CA ILE A 56 15.22 5.31 -1.66
C ILE A 56 15.19 3.86 -2.17
N GLY A 57 14.82 3.65 -3.43
CA GLY A 57 14.73 2.34 -4.05
C GLY A 57 16.08 1.73 -4.44
N LEU A 58 17.11 2.56 -4.66
CA LEU A 58 18.45 2.09 -5.02
C LEU A 58 19.06 1.13 -3.97
N PRO A 59 19.09 1.45 -2.65
CA PRO A 59 19.53 0.51 -1.62
C PRO A 59 18.72 -0.80 -1.60
N ALA A 60 17.40 -0.73 -1.81
CA ALA A 60 16.55 -1.90 -1.85
C ALA A 60 16.90 -2.80 -3.05
N ALA A 61 17.06 -2.24 -4.25
CA ALA A 61 17.49 -2.98 -5.43
C ALA A 61 18.91 -3.55 -5.28
N ALA A 62 19.80 -2.83 -4.59
CA ALA A 62 21.17 -3.28 -4.34
C ALA A 62 21.25 -4.46 -3.35
N SER A 63 20.25 -4.66 -2.48
CA SER A 63 20.27 -5.70 -1.45
C SER A 63 20.36 -7.13 -1.98
N TYR A 64 19.70 -7.40 -3.12
CA TYR A 64 19.74 -8.70 -3.82
C TYR A 64 20.72 -8.73 -5.00
N SER A 65 21.54 -7.68 -5.15
CA SER A 65 22.57 -7.59 -6.18
C SER A 65 23.94 -8.04 -5.65
N ALA A 66 24.98 -7.92 -6.47
CA ALA A 66 26.37 -8.18 -6.07
C ALA A 66 26.83 -7.37 -4.84
N PHE A 67 26.17 -6.24 -4.53
CA PHE A 67 26.50 -5.44 -3.35
C PHE A 67 26.00 -6.05 -2.03
N SER A 68 25.01 -6.95 -2.06
CA SER A 68 24.48 -7.66 -0.88
C SER A 68 24.17 -6.76 0.33
N LEU A 69 23.65 -5.55 0.08
CA LEU A 69 23.36 -4.58 1.13
C LEU A 69 22.34 -5.15 2.12
N SER A 70 22.69 -5.18 3.39
CA SER A 70 21.83 -5.66 4.48
C SER A 70 21.91 -4.75 5.70
N PHE A 71 20.84 -4.74 6.47
CA PHE A 71 20.74 -4.07 7.77
C PHE A 71 20.52 -5.14 8.84
N GLN A 72 21.45 -5.25 9.79
CA GLN A 72 21.41 -6.29 10.84
C GLN A 72 21.30 -7.73 10.30
N GLY A 73 21.88 -8.00 9.14
CA GLY A 73 21.83 -9.32 8.49
C GLY A 73 20.57 -9.59 7.66
N ILE A 74 19.62 -8.65 7.62
CA ILE A 74 18.41 -8.72 6.80
C ILE A 74 18.61 -7.88 5.53
N PRO A 75 18.33 -8.39 4.32
CA PRO A 75 18.37 -7.59 3.09
C PRO A 75 17.54 -6.31 3.23
N ILE A 76 18.06 -5.18 2.74
CA ILE A 76 17.37 -3.89 2.90
C ILE A 76 15.96 -3.91 2.30
N LEU A 77 15.75 -4.58 1.17
CA LEU A 77 14.42 -4.71 0.58
C LEU A 77 13.44 -5.41 1.53
N ASP A 78 13.87 -6.48 2.19
CA ASP A 78 13.02 -7.23 3.14
C ASP A 78 12.71 -6.39 4.38
N ALA A 79 13.71 -5.67 4.90
CA ALA A 79 13.49 -4.77 6.04
C ALA A 79 12.48 -3.65 5.69
N MET A 80 12.56 -3.10 4.48
CA MET A 80 11.60 -2.11 3.99
C MET A 80 10.20 -2.71 3.79
N ASP A 81 10.11 -3.92 3.24
CA ASP A 81 8.83 -4.62 3.04
C ASP A 81 8.15 -4.93 4.38
N GLU A 82 8.90 -5.34 5.40
CA GLU A 82 8.35 -5.57 6.73
C GLU A 82 7.78 -4.27 7.33
N VAL A 83 8.54 -3.18 7.27
CA VAL A 83 8.14 -1.91 7.87
C VAL A 83 6.96 -1.28 7.12
N PHE A 84 7.01 -1.19 5.79
CA PHE A 84 6.02 -0.47 5.00
C PHE A 84 4.93 -1.37 4.42
N GLY A 85 5.31 -2.54 3.89
CA GLY A 85 4.40 -3.49 3.25
C GLY A 85 3.57 -4.30 4.25
N THR A 86 4.13 -4.63 5.42
CA THR A 86 3.40 -5.41 6.44
C THR A 86 2.85 -4.52 7.55
N ILE A 87 3.73 -3.89 8.33
CA ILE A 87 3.34 -3.10 9.51
C ILE A 87 2.64 -1.80 9.09
N GLY A 88 3.21 -1.09 8.11
CA GLY A 88 2.67 0.17 7.59
C GLY A 88 1.27 0.02 7.02
N LEU A 89 1.05 -0.95 6.13
CA LEU A 89 -0.27 -1.23 5.57
C LEU A 89 -1.29 -1.60 6.67
N SER A 90 -0.93 -2.51 7.58
CA SER A 90 -1.83 -2.92 8.66
C SER A 90 -2.19 -1.75 9.58
N THR A 91 -1.21 -0.93 9.96
CA THR A 91 -1.42 0.24 10.81
C THR A 91 -2.30 1.28 10.10
N SER A 92 -2.05 1.54 8.81
CA SER A 92 -2.85 2.47 8.02
C SER A 92 -4.30 2.01 7.87
N ALA A 93 -4.52 0.71 7.68
CA ALA A 93 -5.86 0.13 7.60
C ALA A 93 -6.61 0.29 8.93
N LEU A 94 -5.94 0.06 10.08
CA LEU A 94 -6.53 0.25 11.40
C LEU A 94 -6.93 1.72 11.62
N LEU A 95 -6.01 2.66 11.34
CA LEU A 95 -6.26 4.09 11.47
C LEU A 95 -7.41 4.55 10.58
N LEU A 96 -7.44 4.08 9.32
CA LEU A 96 -8.50 4.40 8.38
C LEU A 96 -9.85 3.86 8.88
N SER A 97 -9.88 2.62 9.35
CA SER A 97 -11.10 2.00 9.88
C SER A 97 -11.66 2.75 11.09
N ILE A 98 -10.78 3.16 12.02
CA ILE A 98 -11.17 3.96 13.19
C ILE A 98 -11.67 5.34 12.75
N ALA A 99 -10.96 6.01 11.84
CA ALA A 99 -11.37 7.31 11.32
C ALA A 99 -12.77 7.25 10.70
N PHE A 100 -13.00 6.33 9.78
CA PHE A 100 -14.29 6.17 9.10
C PHE A 100 -15.43 5.76 10.02
N ALA A 101 -15.15 5.00 11.09
CA ALA A 101 -16.21 4.54 12.00
C ALA A 101 -16.50 5.52 13.17
N TRP A 102 -15.54 6.36 13.56
CA TRP A 102 -15.65 7.16 14.79
C TRP A 102 -15.39 8.66 14.60
N LEU A 103 -14.54 9.08 13.65
CA LEU A 103 -14.19 10.50 13.47
C LEU A 103 -15.16 11.22 12.52
N PHE A 104 -15.73 10.52 11.54
CA PHE A 104 -16.63 11.11 10.55
C PHE A 104 -18.11 10.92 10.92
N ASP A 105 -18.94 11.90 10.56
CA ASP A 105 -20.38 11.82 10.71
C ASP A 105 -20.95 10.72 9.80
N GLN A 106 -21.46 9.66 10.44
CA GLN A 106 -22.02 8.49 9.76
C GLN A 106 -23.24 8.86 8.91
N LYS A 107 -23.99 9.91 9.27
CA LYS A 107 -25.14 10.34 8.47
C LYS A 107 -24.69 11.04 7.19
N ALA A 108 -23.64 11.85 7.25
CA ALA A 108 -23.06 12.48 6.06
C ALA A 108 -22.41 11.45 5.10
N LEU A 109 -21.81 10.39 5.65
CA LEU A 109 -21.16 9.35 4.84
C LEU A 109 -22.14 8.34 4.22
N TRP A 110 -23.17 7.92 4.97
CA TRP A 110 -24.01 6.77 4.61
C TRP A 110 -25.49 7.09 4.45
N GLY A 111 -25.93 8.31 4.76
CA GLY A 111 -27.36 8.67 4.87
C GLY A 111 -28.19 8.23 3.67
N ASP A 112 -27.82 8.69 2.48
CA ASP A 112 -28.57 8.38 1.25
C ASP A 112 -28.16 7.04 0.63
N LEU A 113 -26.93 6.57 0.90
CA LEU A 113 -26.41 5.35 0.29
C LEU A 113 -26.87 4.08 1.01
N SER A 114 -27.08 4.12 2.32
CA SER A 114 -27.41 2.93 3.13
C SER A 114 -28.81 2.38 2.89
N GLU A 115 -29.73 3.20 2.38
CA GLU A 115 -31.08 2.76 1.99
C GLU A 115 -31.12 2.09 0.60
N SER A 116 -30.08 2.30 -0.22
CA SER A 116 -30.06 1.80 -1.60
C SER A 116 -29.74 0.30 -1.73
N SER A 117 -29.02 -0.29 -0.76
CA SER A 117 -28.64 -1.70 -0.82
C SER A 117 -28.22 -2.29 0.54
N PRO A 118 -28.60 -3.54 0.86
CA PRO A 118 -28.16 -4.23 2.09
C PRO A 118 -26.63 -4.40 2.17
N PHE A 119 -25.93 -4.46 1.04
CA PHE A 119 -24.47 -4.51 1.02
C PHE A 119 -23.84 -3.23 1.57
N ILE A 120 -24.40 -2.08 1.22
CA ILE A 120 -23.91 -0.78 1.69
C ILE A 120 -24.21 -0.61 3.18
N ARG A 121 -25.36 -1.10 3.65
CA ARG A 121 -25.70 -1.10 5.07
C ARG A 121 -24.76 -1.94 5.94
N ALA A 122 -24.10 -2.94 5.35
CA ALA A 122 -23.09 -3.75 6.04
C ALA A 122 -21.73 -3.03 6.16
N VAL A 123 -21.39 -2.11 5.26
CA VAL A 123 -20.08 -1.43 5.24
C VAL A 123 -19.74 -0.73 6.56
N PRO A 124 -20.62 0.07 7.18
CA PRO A 124 -20.33 0.71 8.47
C PRO A 124 -20.07 -0.31 9.59
N ILE A 125 -20.79 -1.44 9.58
CA ILE A 125 -20.62 -2.51 10.57
C ILE A 125 -19.26 -3.18 10.39
N LEU A 126 -18.87 -3.46 9.14
CA LEU A 126 -17.57 -4.02 8.80
C LEU A 126 -16.43 -3.08 9.23
N CYS A 127 -16.51 -1.80 8.86
CA CYS A 127 -15.51 -0.80 9.21
C CYS A 127 -15.42 -0.53 10.73
N ARG A 128 -16.51 -0.67 11.48
CA ARG A 128 -16.50 -0.42 12.92
C ARG A 128 -16.02 -1.61 13.75
N TYR A 129 -16.29 -2.84 13.31
CA TYR A 129 -16.05 -4.03 14.12
C TYR A 129 -15.15 -5.06 13.42
N VAL A 130 -15.48 -5.48 12.20
CA VAL A 130 -14.79 -6.62 11.56
C VAL A 130 -13.38 -6.25 11.13
N ILE A 131 -13.20 -5.13 10.43
CA ILE A 131 -11.91 -4.69 9.91
C ILE A 131 -10.93 -4.38 11.05
N PRO A 132 -11.27 -3.58 12.08
CA PRO A 132 -10.35 -3.31 13.19
C PRO A 132 -9.94 -4.58 13.94
N VAL A 133 -10.88 -5.49 14.19
CA VAL A 133 -10.59 -6.75 14.89
C VAL A 133 -9.69 -7.64 14.05
N ALA A 134 -9.97 -7.82 12.76
CA ALA A 134 -9.13 -8.62 11.86
C ALA A 134 -7.70 -8.06 11.80
N VAL A 135 -7.55 -6.74 11.67
CA VAL A 135 -6.23 -6.08 11.62
C VAL A 135 -5.50 -6.15 12.97
N LEU A 136 -6.20 -6.01 14.09
CA LEU A 136 -5.60 -6.21 15.42
C LEU A 136 -5.09 -7.64 15.60
N ILE A 137 -5.84 -8.63 15.12
CA ILE A 137 -5.42 -10.03 15.14
C ILE A 137 -4.16 -10.21 14.29
N THR A 138 -4.11 -9.70 13.05
CA THR A 138 -2.92 -9.87 12.20
C THR A 138 -1.67 -9.21 12.79
N ILE A 139 -1.82 -7.99 13.35
CA ILE A 139 -0.70 -7.29 14.00
C ILE A 139 -0.24 -8.06 15.24
N THR A 140 -1.15 -8.52 16.11
CA THR A 140 -0.78 -9.25 17.34
C THR A 140 -0.09 -10.58 17.03
N PHE A 141 -0.58 -11.35 16.04
CA PHE A 141 0.09 -12.57 15.59
C PHE A 141 1.49 -12.28 15.04
N ARG A 142 1.66 -11.20 14.27
CA ARG A 142 2.97 -10.84 13.70
C ARG A 142 3.95 -10.41 14.79
N VAL A 143 3.52 -9.62 15.75
CA VAL A 143 4.34 -9.21 16.91
C VAL A 143 4.69 -10.40 17.77
N ALA A 144 3.76 -11.34 18.00
CA ALA A 144 4.04 -12.56 18.74
C ALA A 144 5.06 -13.47 18.05
N ALA A 145 5.09 -13.48 16.70
CA ALA A 145 6.07 -14.24 15.92
C ALA A 145 7.48 -13.60 15.88
N LEU A 146 7.62 -12.35 16.35
CA LEU A 146 8.90 -11.65 16.45
C LEU A 146 9.64 -11.92 17.77
N PHE A 147 8.99 -12.54 18.76
CA PHE A 147 9.54 -12.95 20.05
C PHE A 147 9.65 -14.47 20.16
#